data_AF-A0A6A3J247-F1
#
_entry.id   AF-A0A6A3J247-F1
#
_cell.length_a   1.000
_cell.length_b   1.000
_cell.length_c   1.000
_cell.angle_alpha   90.00
_cell.angle_beta   90.00
_cell.angle_gamma   90.00
#
_symmetry.space_group_name_H-M   'P 1'
#
loop_
_entity.id
_entity.type
_entity.pdbx_description
1 polymer ?
#
loop_
_entity_poly.entity_id
_entity_poly.type
_entity_poly.pdbx_seq_one_letter_code
_entity_poly.pdbx_strand_id
1 'polypeptide(L)' 'MRKPIANKGLTFTKEQPEQLGLRVLIPAAKTSTKFETERAMVVLRHKTSPIYM' A
#
# COMPACT_ATOMS: atom_id res chain seq x y z
N MET A 1 4.95 -8.39 -0.78
CA MET A 1 6.39 -8.14 -0.99
C MET A 1 7.03 -7.76 0.34
N ARG A 2 8.18 -8.33 0.72
CA ARG A 2 8.78 -8.14 2.06
C ARG A 2 9.87 -7.07 2.14
N LYS A 3 10.43 -6.63 1.01
CA LYS A 3 11.46 -5.57 0.98
C LYS A 3 10.78 -4.20 0.98
N PRO A 4 10.85 -3.39 2.06
CA PRO A 4 10.10 -2.15 2.17
C PRO A 4 10.51 -1.10 1.13
N ILE A 5 11.80 -1.03 0.79
CA ILE A 5 12.34 -0.05 -0.17
C ILE A 5 11.73 -0.24 -1.58
N ALA A 6 11.43 -1.48 -1.97
CA ALA A 6 10.87 -1.81 -3.29
C ALA A 6 9.35 -1.99 -3.26
N ASN A 7 8.73 -2.03 -2.08
CA ASN A 7 7.32 -2.33 -1.94
C ASN A 7 6.48 -1.08 -2.14
N LYS A 8 5.75 -1.04 -3.25
CA LYS A 8 4.83 0.05 -3.58
C LYS A 8 3.38 -0.24 -3.19
N GLY A 9 3.09 -1.38 -2.56
CA GLY A 9 1.74 -1.75 -2.15
C GLY A 9 0.78 -1.79 -3.33
N LEU A 10 -0.30 -1.02 -3.28
CA LEU A 10 -1.31 -0.94 -4.36
C LEU A 10 -0.98 0.10 -5.45
N THR A 11 0.14 0.82 -5.32
CA THR A 11 0.53 1.89 -6.26
C THR A 11 1.41 1.41 -7.42
N PHE A 12 1.60 0.09 -7.57
CA PHE A 12 2.29 -0.46 -8.74
C PHE A 12 1.55 -0.14 -10.05
N THR A 13 2.29 0.22 -11.10
CA THR A 13 1.74 0.45 -12.45
C THR A 13 1.16 -0.85 -13.03
N LYS A 14 0.36 -0.80 -14.09
CA LYS A 14 -0.36 -1.98 -14.62
C LYS A 14 0.56 -3.17 -14.93
N GLU A 15 1.74 -2.93 -15.51
CA GLU A 15 2.68 -3.98 -15.91
C GLU A 15 3.58 -4.50 -14.77
N GLN A 16 3.84 -3.69 -13.73
CA GLN A 16 4.81 -4.03 -12.68
C GLN A 16 4.47 -5.28 -11.86
N PRO A 17 3.21 -5.54 -11.44
CA PRO A 17 2.88 -6.73 -10.67
C PRO A 17 3.08 -8.03 -11.44
N GLU A 18 2.88 -8.01 -12.77
CA GLU A 18 3.05 -9.19 -13.61
C GLU A 18 4.54 -9.48 -13.83
N GLN A 19 5.33 -8.44 -14.14
CA GLN A 19 6.79 -8.52 -14.24
C GLN A 19 7.46 -8.98 -12.94
N LEU A 20 6.86 -8.69 -11.79
CA LEU A 20 7.39 -9.06 -10.47
C LEU A 20 6.79 -10.36 -9.90
N GLY A 21 5.92 -11.05 -10.65
CA GLY A 21 5.25 -12.28 -10.17
C GLY A 21 4.30 -12.06 -8.99
N LEU A 22 3.79 -10.83 -8.82
CA LEU A 22 2.94 -10.40 -7.71
C LEU A 22 1.43 -10.38 -8.04
N ARG A 23 1.04 -10.84 -9.24
CA ARG A 23 -0.33 -10.71 -9.77
C ARG A 23 -1.42 -11.35 -8.88
N VAL A 24 -1.09 -12.42 -8.16
CA VAL A 24 -2.01 -13.09 -7.22
C VAL A 24 -1.89 -12.51 -5.80
N LEU A 25 -0.79 -11.81 -5.49
CA LEU A 25 -0.47 -11.31 -4.16
C LEU A 25 -0.98 -9.89 -3.90
N ILE A 26 -1.44 -9.20 -4.95
CA ILE A 26 -1.86 -7.80 -4.90
C ILE A 26 -3.30 -7.70 -5.40
N PRO A 27 -4.20 -7.03 -4.67
CA PRO A 27 -5.55 -6.72 -5.15
C PRO A 27 -5.56 -6.09 -6.54
N ALA A 28 -6.57 -6.45 -7.35
CA ALA A 28 -6.71 -5.94 -8.72
C ALA A 28 -6.90 -4.41 -8.78
N ALA A 29 -7.44 -3.82 -7.72
CA ALA A 29 -7.62 -2.39 -7.58
C ALA A 29 -6.27 -1.70 -7.34
N LYS A 30 -5.90 -0.78 -8.25
CA LYS A 30 -4.73 0.07 -8.11
C LYS A 30 -5.13 1.40 -7.52
N THR A 31 -4.28 1.94 -6.66
CA THR A 31 -4.49 3.24 -6.01
C THR A 31 -3.39 4.22 -6.39
N SER A 32 -3.65 5.51 -6.15
CA SER A 32 -2.62 6.55 -6.29
C SER A 32 -1.88 6.74 -4.97
N THR A 33 -0.66 7.28 -5.05
CA THR A 33 0.12 7.64 -3.84
C THR A 33 -0.61 8.67 -2.97
N LYS A 34 -1.33 9.61 -3.58
CA LYS A 34 -2.16 10.59 -2.87
C LYS A 34 -3.24 9.91 -2.04
N PHE A 35 -3.98 8.98 -2.66
CA PHE A 35 -5.03 8.23 -1.98
C PHE A 35 -4.48 7.38 -0.82
N GLU A 36 -3.37 6.68 -1.03
CA GLU A 36 -2.73 5.88 0.03
C GLU A 36 -2.25 6.75 1.20
N THR A 37 -1.75 7.95 0.91
CA THR A 37 -1.34 8.93 1.92
C THR A 37 -2.54 9.40 2.73
N GLU A 38 -3.64 9.78 2.06
CA GLU A 38 -4.87 10.18 2.72
C GLU A 38 -5.44 9.05 3.59
N ARG A 39 -5.49 7.82 3.08
CA ARG A 39 -5.91 6.65 3.85
C ARG A 39 -5.05 6.47 5.11
N ALA A 40 -3.72 6.57 4.97
CA ALA A 40 -2.82 6.45 6.11
C ALA A 40 -3.07 7.54 7.16
N MET A 41 -3.29 8.79 6.73
CA MET A 41 -3.61 9.89 7.64
C MET A 41 -4.94 9.70 8.36
N VAL A 42 -5.96 9.20 7.66
CA VAL A 42 -7.25 8.85 8.28
C VAL A 42 -7.05 7.80 9.37
N VAL A 43 -6.32 6.72 9.09
CA VAL A 43 -6.04 5.67 10.08
C VAL A 43 -5.29 6.23 11.29
N LEU A 44 -4.29 7.08 11.08
CA LEU A 44 -3.53 7.72 12.16
C LEU A 44 -4.42 8.60 13.05
N ARG A 45 -5.35 9.37 12.48
CA ARG A 45 -6.29 10.22 13.23
C ARG A 45 -7.26 9.44 14.11
N HIS A 46 -7.60 8.22 13.72
CA HIS A 46 -8.48 7.35 14.50
C HIS A 46 -7.75 6.61 15.63
N LYS A 47 -6.42 6.72 15.74
CA LYS A 47 -5.68 6.15 16.86
C LYS A 47 -5.91 7.01 18.10
N THR A 48 -6.37 6.38 19.18
CA THR A 48 -6.64 7.05 20.47
C THR A 48 -5.41 7.10 21.37
N SER A 49 -4.39 6.30 21.09
CA SER A 49 -3.13 6.26 21.84
C SER A 49 -1.92 6.39 20.91
N PRO A 50 -0.78 6.93 21.40
CA PRO A 50 0.46 7.03 20.62
C PRO A 50 1.06 5.66 20.27
N ILE A 51 0.82 4.65 21.11
CA ILE A 51 1.29 3.27 20.96
C ILE A 51 0.07 2.38 21.12
N TYR A 52 -0.14 1.46 20.17
CA TYR A 52 -1.14 0.40 20.32
C TYR A 52 -0.71 -0.44 21.54
N MET A 53 -1.43 -0.30 22.65
CA MET A 53 -1.35 -1.20 23.81
C MET A 53 -2.41 -2.28 23.64
#